data_AF-A0A0F9M7I2-F1
#
_entry.id   AF-A0A0F9M7I2-F1
#
_cell.length_a   1.000
_cell.length_b   1.000
_cell.length_c   1.000
_cell.angle_alpha   90.00
_cell.angle_beta   90.00
_cell.angle_gamma   90.00
#
_symmetry.space_group_name_H-M   'P 1'
#
loop_
_entity.id
_entity.type
_entity.pdbx_description
1 polymer ?
#
loop_
_entity_poly.entity_id
_entity_poly.type
_entity_poly.pdbx_seq_one_letter_code
_entity_poly.pdbx_strand_id
1 'polypeptide(L)'
;MAGTVFKTIKKKIDKEDNEYFIVCFEFNCNDFEKANKIKENQKKAIAYCDNVKPYFDNIRIQCDILEQLVDDRIWPLTKYRELLFIR
;
A
#
# COMPACT_ATOMS: atom_id res chain seq x y z
N MET A 1 11.58 -9.51 15.49
CA MET A 1 12.43 -9.59 14.27
C MET A 1 11.89 -8.79 13.08
N ALA A 2 10.58 -8.65 12.88
CA ALA A 2 10.02 -7.87 11.75
C ALA A 2 10.47 -6.39 11.70
N GLY A 3 10.56 -5.70 12.84
CA GLY A 3 10.89 -4.27 12.89
C GLY A 3 12.30 -3.91 12.38
N THR A 4 13.26 -4.84 12.43
CA THR A 4 14.63 -4.61 11.92
C THR A 4 14.68 -4.73 10.39
N VAL A 5 13.85 -5.62 9.84
CA VAL A 5 13.72 -5.85 8.40
C VAL A 5 13.10 -4.63 7.73
N PHE A 6 12.01 -4.09 8.30
CA PHE A 6 11.38 -2.85 7.81
C PHE A 6 12.35 -1.66 7.78
N LYS A 7 13.19 -1.49 8.80
CA LYS A 7 14.22 -0.45 8.83
C LYS A 7 15.30 -0.64 7.76
N THR A 8 15.64 -1.89 7.43
CA THR A 8 16.63 -2.24 6.42
C THR A 8 16.10 -2.03 5.00
N ILE A 9 14.84 -2.40 4.77
CA ILE A 9 14.11 -2.14 3.52
C ILE A 9 14.02 -0.64 3.28
N LYS A 10 13.56 0.12 4.29
CA LYS A 10 13.45 1.58 4.21
C LYS A 10 14.79 2.25 3.86
N LYS A 11 15.87 1.84 4.53
CA LYS A 11 17.22 2.36 4.27
C LYS A 11 17.79 1.99 2.89
N LYS A 12 17.36 0.89 2.27
CA LYS A 12 17.75 0.52 0.90
C LYS A 12 16.93 1.30 -0.14
N ILE A 13 15.65 1.52 0.13
CA ILE A 13 14.74 2.30 -0.70
C ILE A 13 15.16 3.78 -0.73
N ASP A 14 15.55 4.35 0.41
CA ASP A 14 16.01 5.74 0.53
C ASP A 14 17.35 6.02 -0.20
N LYS A 15 18.03 5.00 -0.75
CA LYS A 15 19.34 5.13 -1.41
C LYS A 15 19.30 5.12 -2.94
N GLU A 16 18.18 4.69 -3.53
CA GLU A 16 18.01 4.63 -5.00
C GLU A 16 17.14 5.76 -5.56
N ASP A 17 16.81 6.78 -4.73
CA ASP A 17 16.05 8.01 -5.06
C ASP A 17 15.32 7.96 -6.41
N ASN A 18 14.06 7.54 -6.39
CA ASN A 18 13.16 7.83 -7.50
C ASN A 18 11.76 8.11 -6.95
N GLU A 19 11.13 9.14 -7.51
CA GLU A 19 9.80 9.74 -7.23
C GLU A 19 8.64 8.78 -6.91
N TYR A 20 8.78 7.48 -7.15
CA TYR A 20 7.75 6.46 -6.96
C TYR A 20 7.40 6.19 -5.48
N PHE A 21 8.28 6.54 -4.53
CA PHE A 21 8.01 6.27 -3.11
C PHE A 21 7.08 7.30 -2.44
N ILE A 22 6.78 8.42 -3.11
CA ILE A 22 6.00 9.53 -2.51
C ILE A 22 4.48 9.22 -2.47
N VAL A 23 4.00 8.29 -3.29
CA VAL A 23 2.54 8.11 -3.45
C VAL A 23 1.89 7.32 -2.30
N CYS A 24 2.64 6.47 -1.60
CA CYS A 24 2.11 5.72 -0.45
C CYS A 24 2.08 6.53 0.86
N PHE A 25 2.87 7.61 0.97
CA PHE A 25 2.94 8.44 2.18
C PHE A 25 2.05 9.69 2.10
N GLU A 26 1.74 10.20 0.90
CA GLU A 26 0.69 11.20 0.70
C GLU A 26 -0.70 10.56 0.55
N PHE A 27 -0.94 9.44 1.25
CA PHE A 27 -2.29 8.97 1.47
C PHE A 27 -3.01 10.04 2.29
N ASN A 28 -3.81 10.87 1.61
CA ASN A 28 -4.63 11.88 2.26
C ASN A 28 -5.70 11.17 3.09
N CYS A 29 -5.36 10.82 4.34
CA CYS A 29 -6.26 10.26 5.36
C CYS A 29 -7.55 11.08 5.52
N ASN A 30 -7.54 12.32 5.04
CA ASN A 30 -8.66 13.24 5.01
C ASN A 30 -9.93 12.62 4.39
N ASP A 31 -9.85 11.87 3.28
CA ASP A 31 -11.06 11.32 2.64
C ASP A 31 -11.59 10.09 3.38
N PHE A 32 -10.71 9.29 3.99
CA PHE A 32 -11.09 8.22 4.91
C PHE A 32 -11.76 8.76 6.17
N GLU A 33 -11.22 9.83 6.75
CA GLU A 33 -11.80 10.51 7.91
C GLU A 33 -13.17 11.14 7.59
N LYS A 34 -13.31 11.77 6.41
CA LYS A 34 -14.60 12.30 5.95
C LYS A 34 -15.63 11.20 5.76
N ALA A 35 -15.27 10.08 5.11
CA ALA A 35 -16.16 8.94 4.91
C ALA A 35 -16.63 8.33 6.23
N ASN A 36 -15.76 8.29 7.25
CA ASN A 36 -16.11 7.76 8.57
C ASN A 36 -17.09 8.64 9.37
N LYS A 37 -17.09 9.95 9.12
CA LYS A 37 -17.99 10.90 9.80
C LYS A 37 -19.44 10.84 9.27
N ILE A 38 -19.68 10.18 8.13
CA ILE A 38 -21.02 10.02 7.55
C ILE A 38 -21.81 8.99 8.38
N LYS A 39 -22.96 9.41 8.95
CA LYS A 39 -23.83 8.57 9.78
C LYS A 39 -24.73 7.61 8.98
N GLU A 40 -25.07 7.97 7.75
CA GLU A 40 -25.98 7.21 6.90
C GLU A 40 -25.22 6.14 6.12
N ASN A 41 -25.55 4.86 6.34
CA ASN A 41 -24.78 3.73 5.81
C ASN A 41 -24.69 3.72 4.28
N GLN A 42 -25.75 4.11 3.57
CA GLN A 42 -25.75 4.14 2.10
C GLN A 42 -24.77 5.20 1.57
N LYS A 43 -24.82 6.42 2.12
CA LYS A 43 -23.89 7.50 1.75
C LYS A 43 -22.45 7.19 2.15
N LYS A 44 -22.26 6.51 3.28
CA LYS A 44 -20.95 6.00 3.71
C LYS A 44 -20.39 5.02 2.68
N ALA A 45 -21.17 4.03 2.25
CA ALA A 45 -20.73 3.06 1.25
C ALA A 45 -20.33 3.72 -0.09
N ILE A 46 -21.11 4.70 -0.56
CA ILE A 46 -20.81 5.46 -1.77
C ILE A 46 -19.51 6.25 -1.60
N ALA A 47 -19.32 6.95 -0.47
CA ALA A 47 -18.11 7.71 -0.21
C ALA A 47 -16.85 6.83 -0.16
N TYR A 48 -16.94 5.59 0.33
CA TYR A 48 -15.84 4.62 0.28
C TYR A 48 -15.55 4.15 -1.14
N CYS A 49 -16.60 3.89 -1.93
CA CYS A 49 -16.46 3.43 -3.30
C CYS A 49 -15.82 4.49 -4.20
N ASP A 50 -16.23 5.75 -4.06
CA ASP A 50 -15.81 6.80 -4.99
C ASP A 50 -14.50 7.48 -4.57
N ASN A 51 -14.30 7.69 -3.26
CA ASN A 51 -13.14 8.43 -2.79
C ASN A 51 -12.02 7.50 -2.30
N VAL A 52 -12.34 6.42 -1.59
CA VAL A 52 -11.31 5.60 -0.92
C VAL A 52 -10.78 4.48 -1.82
N LYS A 53 -11.67 3.83 -2.59
CA LYS A 53 -11.31 2.71 -3.48
C LYS A 53 -10.26 3.05 -4.54
N PRO A 54 -10.30 4.21 -5.24
CA PRO A 54 -9.35 4.50 -6.32
C PRO A 54 -7.88 4.51 -5.87
N TYR A 55 -7.61 4.80 -4.60
CA TYR A 55 -6.25 4.79 -4.08
C TYR A 55 -5.65 3.38 -3.99
N PHE A 56 -6.48 2.33 -3.86
CA PHE A 56 -5.99 0.96 -3.79
C PHE A 56 -5.35 0.50 -5.09
N ASP A 57 -5.81 1.00 -6.24
CA ASP A 57 -5.23 0.66 -7.54
C ASP A 57 -3.81 1.21 -7.64
N ASN A 58 -3.58 2.43 -7.15
CA ASN A 58 -2.24 3.02 -7.13
C ASN A 58 -1.31 2.32 -6.12
N ILE A 59 -1.80 2.05 -4.90
CA ILE A 59 -1.03 1.27 -3.90
C ILE A 59 -0.60 -0.07 -4.49
N ARG A 60 -1.51 -0.77 -5.19
CA ARG A 60 -1.23 -2.07 -5.78
C ARG A 60 -0.06 -1.99 -6.78
N ILE A 61 -0.08 -1.01 -7.68
CA ILE A 61 1.00 -0.81 -8.66
C ILE A 61 2.34 -0.56 -7.95
N GLN A 62 2.36 0.30 -6.92
CA GLN A 62 3.59 0.55 -6.16
C GLN A 62 4.07 -0.68 -5.39
N CYS A 63 3.16 -1.46 -4.80
CA CYS A 63 3.48 -2.72 -4.15
C CYS A 63 4.08 -3.74 -5.13
N ASP A 64 3.52 -3.85 -6.35
CA ASP A 64 4.03 -4.76 -7.38
C ASP A 64 5.45 -4.35 -7.83
N ILE A 65 5.73 -3.05 -7.94
CA ILE A 65 7.08 -2.53 -8.24
C ILE A 65 8.03 -2.84 -7.08
N LEU A 66 7.63 -2.59 -5.84
CA LEU A 66 8.44 -2.90 -4.65
C LEU A 66 8.73 -4.40 -4.51
N GLU A 67 7.78 -5.27 -4.84
CA GLU A 67 7.98 -6.73 -4.83
C GLU A 67 9.03 -7.17 -5.87
N GLN A 68 9.18 -6.43 -6.98
CA GLN A 68 10.21 -6.70 -7.99
C GLN A 68 11.59 -6.20 -7.56
N LEU A 69 11.66 -5.07 -6.85
CA LEU A 69 12.91 -4.44 -6.43
C LEU A 69 13.50 -5.09 -5.17
N VAL A 70 12.66 -5.65 -4.29
CA VAL A 70 13.08 -6.22 -3.01
C VAL A 70 13.33 -7.73 -3.13
N ASP A 71 14.52 -8.18 -2.71
CA ASP A 71 14.90 -9.59 -2.60
C ASP A 71 13.96 -10.37 -1.66
N ASP A 72 13.53 -11.56 -2.11
CA ASP A 72 12.61 -12.51 -1.48
C ASP A 72 12.97 -12.81 -0.01
N ARG A 73 14.26 -12.81 0.32
CA ARG A 73 14.73 -13.09 1.69
C ARG A 73 14.44 -11.98 2.69
N ILE A 74 14.18 -10.78 2.20
CA ILE A 74 13.93 -9.58 3.00
C ILE A 74 12.41 -9.33 3.11
N TRP A 75 11.63 -9.78 2.14
CA TRP A 75 10.19 -9.59 2.11
C TRP A 75 9.48 -10.48 3.17
N PRO A 76 8.80 -9.90 4.17
CA PRO A 76 8.26 -10.68 5.30
C PRO A 76 6.89 -11.34 5.04
N LEU A 77 6.26 -11.03 3.90
CA LEU A 77 4.93 -11.55 3.52
C LEU A 77 5.08 -12.56 2.37
N THR A 78 4.08 -13.40 2.13
CA THR A 78 4.03 -14.23 0.92
C THR A 78 3.82 -13.35 -0.32
N LYS A 79 4.49 -13.68 -1.43
CA LYS A 79 4.40 -12.89 -2.67
C LYS A 79 3.02 -13.02 -3.31
N TYR A 80 2.57 -12.00 -4.03
CA TYR A 80 1.25 -12.03 -4.64
C TYR A 80 1.11 -13.15 -5.67
N ARG A 81 2.21 -13.48 -6.38
CA ARG A 81 2.29 -14.62 -7.29
C ARG A 81 2.09 -15.97 -6.59
N GLU A 82 2.62 -16.13 -5.39
CA GLU A 82 2.51 -17.37 -4.62
C GLU A 82 1.07 -17.57 -4.12
N LEU A 83 0.39 -16.49 -3.75
CA LEU A 83 -1.01 -16.53 -3.32
C LEU A 83 -1.98 -16.87 -4.45
N LEU A 84 -1.70 -16.43 -5.68
CA LEU A 84 -2.55 -16.69 -6.84
C LEU A 84 -2.35 -18.09 -7.44
N PHE A 85 -1.20 -18.73 -7.20
CA PHE A 85 -0.86 -20.05 -7.74
C PHE A 85 -0.67 -21.10 -6.64
N ILE A 86 -1.54 -21.09 -5.64
CA ILE A 86 -1.66 -22.19 -4.69
C ILE A 86 -2.19 -23.40 -5.47
N ARG A 87 -1.32 -24.39 -5.71
CA ARG A 87 -1.67 -25.71 -6.24
C ARG A 87 -1.81 -26.71 -5.11
#